data_AF-R5IEK8-F1
#
_entry.id   AF-R5IEK8-F1
#
_cell.length_a   1.000
_cell.length_b   1.000
_cell.length_c   1.000
_cell.angle_alpha   90.00
_cell.angle_beta   90.00
_cell.angle_gamma   90.00
#
_symmetry.space_group_name_H-M   'P 1'
#
loop_
_entity.id
_entity.type
_entity.pdbx_description
1 polymer ?
#
loop_
_entity_poly.entity_id
_entity_poly.type
_entity_poly.pdbx_seq_one_letter_code
_entity_poly.pdbx_strand_id
1 'polypeptide(L)'
;MKPRLRSLLCGFMALTLLLAGTTLVCAYDISFSDVPESSWFYEDVMTLSESGVVSGYPDGTYRPTKKVTTGESLKMILLAAGYPEPERVDSHWARGYLNFAIDQGFLVRYQDISDLDVNMTRGMLAKLAANALGLSDPGTYGTFTDTDSVYVEALYAAGIVGGYPDGTYRPDASVSRAEIAAIVNRIYQSLDPVIPTDPEQDPAEITLRTTEPMIDFIKQKEGFQEKAAWDYAQYSIGYGSACGKDEYPNGITEAQADVLLRQMLQGFEKKLDSFLTENSISLSDNQYDALISLSYNIGSGWMKNSALSALLKSGFYSTNELASAMGIWCHVKESGGDYVIHDGLVSRRMAELRVFLYADYSGSSDGFYWVRFVQTEKGDRARDIAFYEAGSTYDPSFDATSNTEVFLGWYTESGELLTDLTATENRTVYAQWESDFYD
;
A
#
# COMPACT_ATOMS: atom_id res chain seq x y z
N MET A 1 65.77 -29.64 -38.16
CA MET A 1 65.15 -28.60 -37.31
C MET A 1 64.05 -29.25 -36.48
N LYS A 2 63.88 -28.81 -35.22
CA LYS A 2 63.42 -29.62 -34.09
C LYS A 2 62.10 -30.41 -34.33
N PRO A 3 61.98 -31.63 -33.74
CA PRO A 3 60.89 -32.57 -33.99
C PRO A 3 59.85 -32.56 -32.85
N ARG A 4 58.89 -33.49 -32.93
CA ARG A 4 58.09 -34.12 -31.84
C ARG A 4 56.68 -33.56 -31.65
N LEU A 5 55.65 -34.31 -31.26
CA LEU A 5 55.40 -35.75 -31.03
C LEU A 5 54.08 -35.76 -30.23
N ARG A 6 53.12 -36.66 -30.55
CA ARG A 6 52.01 -37.14 -29.67
C ARG A 6 51.00 -36.08 -29.19
N SER A 7 49.77 -36.36 -28.79
CA SER A 7 48.82 -37.47 -28.86
C SER A 7 47.56 -36.98 -28.13
N LEU A 8 46.39 -37.49 -28.50
CA LEU A 8 45.28 -37.87 -27.62
C LEU A 8 44.60 -36.84 -26.69
N LEU A 9 43.26 -36.88 -26.77
CA LEU A 9 42.30 -36.84 -25.65
C LEU A 9 42.17 -35.55 -24.83
N CYS A 10 40.98 -34.95 -24.89
CA CYS A 10 40.02 -34.85 -23.78
C CYS A 10 39.09 -33.66 -23.99
N GLY A 11 37.86 -33.82 -23.50
CA GLY A 11 36.72 -32.98 -23.82
C GLY A 11 36.91 -31.51 -23.49
N PHE A 12 36.30 -30.67 -24.33
CA PHE A 12 35.93 -29.32 -23.91
C PHE A 12 34.42 -29.29 -23.68
N MET A 13 34.11 -29.38 -22.40
CA MET A 13 32.89 -28.93 -21.74
C MET A 13 32.51 -27.55 -22.31
N ALA A 14 31.44 -27.49 -23.10
CA ALA A 14 30.80 -26.22 -23.43
C ALA A 14 29.91 -25.83 -22.24
N LEU A 15 30.55 -25.33 -21.18
CA LEU A 15 29.85 -24.62 -20.11
C LEU A 15 29.55 -23.21 -20.65
N THR A 16 28.41 -23.07 -21.31
CA THR A 16 27.83 -21.75 -21.56
C THR A 16 27.42 -21.17 -20.20
N LEU A 17 28.27 -20.31 -19.63
CA LEU A 17 27.84 -19.35 -18.62
C LEU A 17 26.75 -18.48 -19.27
N LEU A 18 25.48 -18.81 -19.01
CA LEU A 18 24.44 -17.80 -19.02
C LEU A 18 24.75 -16.88 -17.84
N LEU A 19 25.37 -15.73 -18.09
CA LEU A 19 25.13 -14.57 -17.25
C LEU A 19 23.65 -14.22 -17.44
N ALA A 20 22.77 -14.88 -16.70
CA ALA A 20 21.52 -14.26 -16.31
C ALA A 20 21.96 -13.07 -15.45
N GLY A 21 21.97 -11.88 -16.02
CA GLY A 21 22.00 -10.66 -15.25
C GLY A 21 20.77 -10.69 -14.37
N THR A 22 20.92 -11.16 -13.14
CA THR A 22 19.97 -10.92 -12.07
C THR A 22 19.93 -9.41 -11.94
N THR A 23 18.92 -8.77 -12.51
CA THR A 23 18.52 -7.45 -12.04
C THR A 23 18.18 -7.66 -10.58
N LEU A 24 19.11 -7.29 -9.71
CA LEU A 24 18.85 -7.09 -8.30
C LEU A 24 17.67 -6.12 -8.26
N VAL A 25 16.48 -6.65 -8.01
CA VAL A 25 15.35 -5.84 -7.56
C VAL A 25 15.68 -5.57 -6.10
N CYS A 26 16.53 -4.58 -5.86
CA CYS A 26 16.66 -4.00 -4.53
C CYS A 26 15.28 -3.45 -4.19
N ALA A 27 14.63 -4.02 -3.17
CA ALA A 27 13.45 -3.42 -2.57
C ALA A 27 13.87 -2.06 -2.00
N TYR A 28 13.71 -1.01 -2.81
CA TYR A 28 13.97 0.36 -2.39
C TYR A 28 12.91 0.71 -1.34
N ASP A 29 13.36 0.97 -0.12
CA ASP A 29 12.50 1.67 0.82
C ASP A 29 12.23 3.06 0.35
N ILE A 30 10.95 3.38 0.28
CA ILE A 30 10.54 4.68 -0.16
C ILE A 30 10.41 5.55 1.07
N SER A 31 11.47 6.26 1.43
CA SER A 31 11.42 7.37 2.38
C SER A 31 11.73 8.69 1.66
N PHE A 32 11.16 9.80 2.15
CA PHE A 32 11.37 11.14 1.61
C PHE A 32 11.79 12.11 2.71
N SER A 33 12.95 12.75 2.53
CA SER A 33 13.52 13.69 3.50
C SER A 33 12.63 14.92 3.82
N ASP A 34 11.70 15.25 2.93
CA ASP A 34 10.75 16.37 3.07
C ASP A 34 9.30 15.93 3.29
N VAL A 35 9.09 14.67 3.66
CA VAL A 35 7.81 14.13 4.13
C VAL A 35 8.05 13.58 5.54
N PRO A 36 8.27 14.46 6.54
CA PRO A 36 8.42 13.99 7.91
C PRO A 36 7.11 13.36 8.36
N GLU A 37 7.20 12.34 9.22
CA GLU A 37 6.08 11.56 9.78
C GLU A 37 4.96 12.44 10.37
N SER A 38 5.33 13.61 10.91
CA SER A 38 4.39 14.61 11.47
C SER A 38 3.58 15.39 10.43
N SER A 39 3.83 15.19 9.14
CA SER A 39 3.10 15.87 8.07
C SER A 39 1.69 15.32 7.90
N TRP A 40 0.70 16.19 7.73
CA TRP A 40 -0.71 15.76 7.53
C TRP A 40 -0.91 14.86 6.30
N PHE A 41 0.00 14.92 5.34
CA PHE A 41 0.01 14.15 4.09
C PHE A 41 0.94 12.94 4.12
N TYR A 42 1.61 12.64 5.24
CA TYR A 42 2.61 11.57 5.33
C TYR A 42 2.04 10.24 4.83
N GLU A 43 0.97 9.72 5.44
CA GLU A 43 0.39 8.44 5.03
C GLU A 43 -0.09 8.42 3.60
N ASP A 44 -0.75 9.49 3.16
CA ASP A 44 -1.24 9.56 1.79
C ASP A 44 -0.08 9.40 0.80
N VAL A 45 1.05 10.05 1.09
CA VAL A 45 2.25 9.97 0.27
C VAL A 45 2.91 8.60 0.39
N MET A 46 3.09 8.07 1.60
CA MET A 46 3.77 6.79 1.83
C MET A 46 2.96 5.64 1.25
N THR A 47 1.66 5.55 1.56
CA THR A 47 0.73 4.56 1.00
C THR A 47 0.76 4.59 -0.53
N LEU A 48 0.62 5.78 -1.14
CA LEU A 48 0.61 5.88 -2.59
C LEU A 48 1.97 5.61 -3.23
N SER A 49 3.07 5.89 -2.51
CA SER A 49 4.41 5.68 -3.02
C SER A 49 4.77 4.20 -2.98
N GLU A 50 4.47 3.54 -1.87
CA GLU A 50 4.53 2.08 -1.75
C GLU A 50 3.67 1.44 -2.82
N SER A 51 2.48 1.95 -3.08
CA SER A 51 1.60 1.44 -4.13
C SER A 51 2.00 1.90 -5.54
N GLY A 52 3.15 2.55 -5.70
CA GLY A 52 3.75 3.04 -6.95
C GLY A 52 2.88 4.00 -7.75
N VAL A 53 1.84 4.56 -7.13
CA VAL A 53 0.98 5.60 -7.71
C VAL A 53 1.74 6.93 -7.74
N VAL A 54 2.53 7.20 -6.70
CA VAL A 54 3.44 8.36 -6.65
C VAL A 54 4.89 7.91 -6.52
N SER A 55 5.80 8.84 -6.79
CA SER A 55 7.24 8.65 -6.60
C SER A 55 7.86 9.99 -6.25
N GLY A 56 9.00 9.95 -5.55
CA GLY A 56 9.81 11.13 -5.28
C GLY A 56 10.79 11.47 -6.41
N TYR A 57 11.70 12.36 -6.11
CA TYR A 57 12.76 12.85 -6.98
C TYR A 57 14.08 12.12 -6.69
N PRO A 58 15.04 12.13 -7.63
CA PRO A 58 16.34 11.47 -7.44
C PRO A 58 17.17 11.99 -6.26
N ASP A 59 16.80 13.15 -5.71
CA ASP A 59 17.43 13.76 -4.54
C ASP A 59 16.82 13.30 -3.20
N GLY A 60 15.92 12.30 -3.22
CA GLY A 60 15.27 11.77 -2.03
C GLY A 60 14.15 12.64 -1.48
N THR A 61 13.62 13.59 -2.27
CA THR A 61 12.48 14.45 -1.88
C THR A 61 11.18 14.03 -2.56
N TYR A 62 10.04 14.35 -1.97
CA TYR A 62 8.70 14.25 -2.55
C TYR A 62 8.18 15.60 -3.07
N ARG A 63 8.59 16.72 -2.48
CA ARG A 63 8.18 18.11 -2.77
C ARG A 63 6.67 18.35 -2.57
N PRO A 64 6.13 18.18 -1.35
CA PRO A 64 4.70 18.16 -1.06
C PRO A 64 3.96 19.46 -1.44
N THR A 65 4.64 20.61 -1.40
CA THR A 65 4.06 21.92 -1.72
C THR A 65 4.11 22.27 -3.21
N LYS A 66 4.90 21.53 -4.01
CA LYS A 66 4.99 21.74 -5.47
C LYS A 66 3.61 21.53 -6.08
N LYS A 67 3.18 22.43 -6.97
CA LYS A 67 1.96 22.26 -7.75
C LYS A 67 2.15 21.17 -8.79
N VAL A 68 1.11 20.33 -8.97
CA VAL A 68 1.14 19.22 -9.92
C VAL A 68 0.68 19.65 -11.29
N THR A 69 1.42 19.21 -12.29
CA THR A 69 1.07 19.34 -13.70
C THR A 69 -0.13 18.45 -14.05
N THR A 70 -0.71 18.75 -15.20
CA THR A 70 -1.81 17.99 -15.78
C THR A 70 -1.39 16.55 -16.10
N GLY A 71 -0.18 16.35 -16.64
CA GLY A 71 0.40 15.03 -16.88
C GLY A 71 0.63 14.22 -15.60
N GLU A 72 1.17 14.85 -14.55
CA GLU A 72 1.33 14.21 -13.22
C GLU A 72 -0.02 13.78 -12.65
N SER A 73 -1.04 14.64 -12.74
CA SER A 73 -2.36 14.37 -12.19
C SER A 73 -3.10 13.26 -12.94
N LEU A 74 -3.00 13.22 -14.28
CA LEU A 74 -3.52 12.14 -15.12
C LEU A 74 -2.97 10.78 -14.68
N LYS A 75 -1.64 10.68 -14.52
CA LYS A 75 -0.99 9.46 -14.03
C LYS A 75 -1.53 9.04 -12.66
N MET A 76 -1.50 9.96 -11.69
CA MET A 76 -1.86 9.64 -10.31
C MET A 76 -3.30 9.16 -10.19
N ILE A 77 -4.25 9.86 -10.81
CA ILE A 77 -5.69 9.55 -10.70
C ILE A 77 -6.04 8.25 -11.41
N LEU A 78 -5.54 8.03 -12.63
CA LEU A 78 -5.88 6.82 -13.39
C LEU A 78 -5.31 5.56 -12.73
N LEU A 79 -4.08 5.60 -12.23
CA LEU A 79 -3.49 4.48 -11.50
C LEU A 79 -4.22 4.22 -10.17
N ALA A 80 -4.57 5.28 -9.45
CA ALA A 80 -5.35 5.15 -8.21
C ALA A 80 -6.75 4.58 -8.47
N ALA A 81 -7.41 4.99 -9.55
CA ALA A 81 -8.70 4.46 -9.99
C ALA A 81 -8.62 3.03 -10.57
N GLY A 82 -7.43 2.42 -10.61
CA GLY A 82 -7.25 1.01 -10.96
C GLY A 82 -7.01 0.75 -12.45
N TYR A 83 -6.77 1.78 -13.26
CA TYR A 83 -6.43 1.60 -14.66
C TYR A 83 -4.93 1.28 -14.84
N PRO A 84 -4.57 0.45 -15.83
CA PRO A 84 -3.17 0.10 -16.07
C PRO A 84 -2.37 1.30 -16.63
N GLU A 85 -1.05 1.26 -16.47
CA GLU A 85 -0.15 2.24 -17.11
C GLU A 85 -0.22 2.07 -18.65
N PRO A 86 -0.63 3.11 -19.40
CA PRO A 86 -0.73 3.03 -20.85
C PRO A 86 0.65 3.15 -21.50
N GLU A 87 0.75 2.73 -22.76
CA GLU A 87 1.99 2.84 -23.53
C GLU A 87 2.52 4.29 -23.60
N ARG A 88 3.83 4.43 -23.47
CA ARG A 88 4.51 5.72 -23.61
C ARG A 88 4.44 6.19 -25.05
N VAL A 89 4.24 7.50 -25.21
CA VAL A 89 4.20 8.16 -26.53
C VAL A 89 5.30 9.20 -26.59
N ASP A 90 6.15 9.13 -27.62
CA ASP A 90 7.36 9.96 -27.76
C ASP A 90 7.11 11.46 -27.62
N SER A 91 5.95 11.95 -28.06
CA SER A 91 5.64 13.38 -28.02
C SER A 91 5.60 13.99 -26.62
N HIS A 92 5.27 13.19 -25.59
CA HIS A 92 5.24 13.62 -24.19
C HIS A 92 5.01 12.39 -23.29
N TRP A 93 5.74 12.27 -22.17
CA TRP A 93 5.69 11.10 -21.29
C TRP A 93 4.26 10.76 -20.78
N ALA A 94 3.46 11.79 -20.45
CA ALA A 94 2.08 11.63 -19.99
C ALA A 94 1.03 11.48 -21.11
N ARG A 95 1.43 11.51 -22.39
CA ARG A 95 0.48 11.53 -23.51
C ARG A 95 -0.35 10.27 -23.60
N GLY A 96 0.21 9.10 -23.25
CA GLY A 96 -0.54 7.84 -23.18
C GLY A 96 -1.74 7.94 -22.24
N TYR A 97 -1.55 8.50 -21.05
CA TYR A 97 -2.62 8.72 -20.07
C TYR A 97 -3.71 9.67 -20.58
N LEU A 98 -3.34 10.76 -21.27
CA LEU A 98 -4.33 11.67 -21.86
C LEU A 98 -5.15 10.98 -22.94
N ASN A 99 -4.50 10.23 -23.84
CA ASN A 99 -5.22 9.48 -24.87
C ASN A 99 -6.18 8.47 -24.25
N PHE A 100 -5.70 7.71 -23.26
CA PHE A 100 -6.54 6.76 -22.53
C PHE A 100 -7.77 7.43 -21.90
N ALA A 101 -7.58 8.54 -21.18
CA ALA A 101 -8.69 9.27 -20.56
C ALA A 101 -9.70 9.80 -21.59
N ILE A 102 -9.26 10.19 -22.79
CA ILE A 102 -10.14 10.59 -23.89
C ILE A 102 -10.88 9.39 -24.46
N ASP A 103 -10.19 8.28 -24.70
CA ASP A 103 -10.74 7.08 -25.32
C ASP A 103 -11.79 6.40 -24.42
N GLN A 104 -11.59 6.46 -23.10
CA GLN A 104 -12.59 6.02 -22.11
C GLN A 104 -13.73 7.03 -21.89
N GLY A 105 -13.66 8.22 -22.51
CA GLY A 105 -14.66 9.26 -22.37
C GLY A 105 -14.60 10.04 -21.05
N PHE A 106 -13.51 9.90 -20.26
CA PHE A 106 -13.33 10.65 -19.03
C PHE A 106 -13.04 12.13 -19.28
N LEU A 107 -12.41 12.42 -20.42
CA LEU A 107 -12.07 13.77 -20.86
C LEU A 107 -12.41 13.98 -22.34
N VAL A 108 -12.67 15.23 -22.70
CA VAL A 108 -12.99 15.66 -24.05
C VAL A 108 -11.77 16.35 -24.68
N ARG A 109 -11.31 15.80 -25.81
CA ARG A 109 -10.18 16.32 -26.56
C ARG A 109 -10.42 17.77 -26.99
N TYR A 110 -9.39 18.62 -26.85
CA TYR A 110 -9.40 20.05 -27.21
C TYR A 110 -10.35 20.95 -26.41
N GLN A 111 -11.09 20.40 -25.44
CA GLN A 111 -11.92 21.15 -24.52
C GLN A 111 -11.33 21.16 -23.11
N ASP A 112 -10.95 19.98 -22.60
CA ASP A 112 -10.55 19.82 -21.21
C ASP A 112 -9.06 20.06 -20.96
N ILE A 113 -8.20 19.45 -21.78
CA ILE A 113 -6.74 19.53 -21.61
C ILE A 113 -6.11 19.98 -22.92
N SER A 114 -5.38 21.09 -22.86
CA SER A 114 -4.64 21.68 -23.97
C SER A 114 -3.12 21.56 -23.80
N ASP A 115 -2.64 21.44 -22.57
CA ASP A 115 -1.22 21.34 -22.23
C ASP A 115 -1.05 20.37 -21.04
N LEU A 116 -0.03 19.51 -21.12
CA LEU A 116 0.27 18.50 -20.09
C LEU A 116 1.21 19.03 -19.01
N ASP A 117 1.95 20.11 -19.28
CA ASP A 117 2.96 20.66 -18.37
C ASP A 117 2.43 21.83 -17.53
N VAL A 118 1.21 22.28 -17.77
CA VAL A 118 0.53 23.29 -16.93
C VAL A 118 -0.07 22.66 -15.68
N ASN A 119 -0.11 23.43 -14.59
CA ASN A 119 -0.69 22.99 -13.32
C ASN A 119 -2.17 22.63 -13.48
N MET A 120 -2.57 21.48 -12.94
CA MET A 120 -3.97 21.06 -12.95
C MET A 120 -4.78 21.84 -11.90
N THR A 121 -5.98 22.27 -12.29
CA THR A 121 -6.99 22.88 -11.41
C THR A 121 -7.78 21.79 -10.65
N ARG A 122 -8.26 22.09 -9.43
CA ARG A 122 -9.10 21.20 -8.63
C ARG A 122 -10.38 20.75 -9.37
N GLY A 123 -11.01 21.64 -10.15
CA GLY A 123 -12.21 21.32 -10.92
C GLY A 123 -11.97 20.29 -12.03
N MET A 124 -10.88 20.43 -12.79
CA MET A 124 -10.50 19.45 -13.81
C MET A 124 -10.10 18.09 -13.21
N LEU A 125 -9.39 18.12 -12.08
CA LEU A 125 -9.07 16.94 -11.28
C LEU A 125 -10.36 16.20 -10.89
N ALA A 126 -11.35 16.93 -10.37
CA ALA A 126 -12.63 16.37 -9.96
C ALA A 126 -13.38 15.72 -11.14
N LYS A 127 -13.43 16.38 -12.30
CA LYS A 127 -14.03 15.81 -13.52
C LYS A 127 -13.38 14.49 -13.90
N LEU A 128 -12.05 14.46 -13.99
CA LEU A 128 -11.30 13.25 -14.33
C LEU A 128 -11.56 12.12 -13.33
N ALA A 129 -11.45 12.40 -12.03
CA ALA A 129 -11.62 11.40 -10.98
C ALA A 129 -13.05 10.83 -10.93
N ALA A 130 -14.08 11.69 -10.98
CA ALA A 130 -15.47 11.26 -10.95
C ALA A 130 -15.81 10.35 -12.14
N ASN A 131 -15.37 10.73 -13.35
CA ASN A 131 -15.59 9.92 -14.55
C ASN A 131 -14.80 8.61 -14.52
N ALA A 132 -13.54 8.65 -14.08
CA ALA A 132 -12.70 7.47 -13.96
C ALA A 132 -13.29 6.44 -12.96
N LEU A 133 -13.98 6.91 -11.92
CA LEU A 133 -14.68 6.07 -10.94
C LEU A 133 -16.11 5.70 -11.35
N GLY A 134 -16.62 6.21 -12.48
CA GLY A 134 -17.99 5.94 -12.93
C GLY A 134 -19.07 6.53 -12.01
N LEU A 135 -18.75 7.59 -11.25
CA LEU A 135 -19.70 8.21 -10.33
C LEU A 135 -20.81 8.93 -11.09
N SER A 136 -22.04 8.76 -10.60
CA SER A 136 -23.24 9.40 -11.16
C SER A 136 -23.55 10.72 -10.47
N ASP A 137 -24.38 11.54 -11.12
CA ASP A 137 -24.96 12.74 -10.52
C ASP A 137 -25.71 12.39 -9.22
N PRO A 138 -25.33 12.94 -8.05
CA PRO A 138 -25.99 12.63 -6.79
C PRO A 138 -27.37 13.31 -6.67
N GLY A 139 -27.70 14.29 -7.53
CA GLY A 139 -28.96 15.04 -7.47
C GLY A 139 -29.05 16.06 -6.32
N THR A 140 -28.03 16.13 -5.47
CA THR A 140 -27.88 17.11 -4.38
C THR A 140 -26.76 18.08 -4.71
N TYR A 141 -27.02 19.38 -4.51
CA TYR A 141 -26.16 20.49 -4.92
C TYR A 141 -26.09 21.57 -3.84
N GLY A 142 -25.13 22.48 -3.97
CA GLY A 142 -24.95 23.62 -3.07
C GLY A 142 -24.14 23.28 -1.83
N THR A 143 -23.38 22.17 -1.85
CA THR A 143 -22.44 21.83 -0.79
C THR A 143 -21.35 22.90 -0.66
N PHE A 144 -20.93 23.45 -1.80
CA PHE A 144 -19.89 24.48 -1.88
C PHE A 144 -20.45 25.78 -2.47
N THR A 145 -20.02 26.91 -1.91
CA THR A 145 -20.53 28.24 -2.28
C THR A 145 -19.99 28.76 -3.62
N ASP A 146 -18.94 28.16 -4.15
CA ASP A 146 -18.20 28.60 -5.33
C ASP A 146 -18.23 27.61 -6.51
N THR A 147 -19.01 26.53 -6.42
CA THR A 147 -19.21 25.58 -7.51
C THR A 147 -20.45 24.71 -7.30
N ASP A 148 -21.19 24.46 -8.38
CA ASP A 148 -22.27 23.45 -8.45
C ASP A 148 -21.88 22.31 -9.41
N SER A 149 -20.59 22.07 -9.60
CA SER A 149 -20.10 21.02 -10.51
C SER A 149 -20.57 19.64 -10.06
N VAL A 150 -21.32 18.96 -10.92
CA VAL A 150 -21.81 17.59 -10.68
C VAL A 150 -20.68 16.62 -10.29
N TYR A 151 -19.48 16.79 -10.84
CA TYR A 151 -18.33 15.94 -10.53
C TYR A 151 -17.80 16.19 -9.11
N VAL A 152 -17.81 17.44 -8.67
CA VAL A 152 -17.39 17.82 -7.32
C VAL A 152 -18.40 17.30 -6.30
N GLU A 153 -19.69 17.46 -6.57
CA GLU A 153 -20.76 16.94 -5.72
C GLU A 153 -20.74 15.41 -5.66
N ALA A 154 -20.52 14.72 -6.79
CA ALA A 154 -20.41 13.26 -6.83
C ALA A 154 -19.23 12.75 -5.99
N LEU A 155 -18.05 13.37 -6.11
CA LEU A 155 -16.88 13.01 -5.31
C LEU A 155 -17.06 13.34 -3.83
N TYR A 156 -17.78 14.43 -3.51
CA TYR A 156 -18.10 14.77 -2.12
C TYR A 156 -19.06 13.73 -1.52
N ALA A 157 -20.11 13.36 -2.25
CA ALA A 157 -21.05 12.31 -1.85
C ALA A 157 -20.36 10.95 -1.67
N ALA A 158 -19.33 10.66 -2.47
CA ALA A 158 -18.48 9.48 -2.33
C ALA A 158 -17.42 9.60 -1.21
N GLY A 159 -17.34 10.72 -0.48
CA GLY A 159 -16.36 10.94 0.57
C GLY A 159 -14.91 11.14 0.09
N ILE A 160 -14.70 11.35 -1.20
CA ILE A 160 -13.37 11.44 -1.82
C ILE A 160 -12.78 12.85 -1.74
N VAL A 161 -13.64 13.87 -1.82
CA VAL A 161 -13.21 15.27 -1.70
C VAL A 161 -14.02 16.01 -0.64
N GLY A 162 -13.42 17.04 -0.06
CA GLY A 162 -14.08 17.99 0.83
C GLY A 162 -13.83 19.43 0.40
N GLY A 163 -14.38 20.37 1.19
CA GLY A 163 -14.16 21.81 1.03
C GLY A 163 -13.31 22.42 2.12
N TYR A 164 -13.09 23.71 1.98
CA TYR A 164 -12.40 24.54 2.96
C TYR A 164 -13.37 25.01 4.06
N PRO A 165 -12.87 25.40 5.25
CA PRO A 165 -13.72 25.86 6.37
C PRO A 165 -14.62 27.08 6.06
N ASP A 166 -14.31 27.81 4.99
CA ASP A 166 -15.10 28.93 4.50
C ASP A 166 -16.29 28.50 3.61
N GLY A 167 -16.51 27.19 3.43
CA GLY A 167 -17.58 26.64 2.60
C GLY A 167 -17.28 26.67 1.11
N THR A 168 -16.02 26.81 0.70
CA THR A 168 -15.59 26.79 -0.71
C THR A 168 -14.93 25.47 -1.10
N TYR A 169 -14.94 25.13 -2.39
CA TYR A 169 -14.15 24.03 -2.98
C TYR A 169 -12.90 24.52 -3.71
N ARG A 170 -12.93 25.75 -4.24
CA ARG A 170 -11.88 26.43 -5.02
C ARG A 170 -11.53 25.69 -6.32
N PRO A 171 -12.48 25.51 -7.26
CA PRO A 171 -12.29 24.70 -8.46
C PRO A 171 -11.14 25.19 -9.35
N ASP A 172 -10.91 26.49 -9.43
CA ASP A 172 -9.88 27.08 -10.30
C ASP A 172 -8.47 27.06 -9.68
N ALA A 173 -8.33 26.71 -8.40
CA ALA A 173 -7.04 26.67 -7.74
C ALA A 173 -6.20 25.48 -8.20
N SER A 174 -4.88 25.69 -8.33
CA SER A 174 -3.94 24.59 -8.60
C SER A 174 -3.73 23.71 -7.37
N VAL A 175 -3.55 22.42 -7.59
CA VAL A 175 -3.39 21.41 -6.53
C VAL A 175 -1.90 21.18 -6.22
N SER A 176 -1.53 21.10 -4.94
CA SER A 176 -0.18 20.66 -4.53
C SER A 176 -0.05 19.14 -4.58
N ARG A 177 1.18 18.62 -4.60
CA ARG A 177 1.47 17.18 -4.53
C ARG A 177 0.86 16.52 -3.29
N ALA A 178 0.94 17.17 -2.13
CA ALA A 178 0.29 16.68 -0.91
C ALA A 178 -1.25 16.67 -1.02
N GLU A 179 -1.86 17.73 -1.56
CA GLU A 179 -3.32 17.82 -1.73
C GLU A 179 -3.85 16.75 -2.68
N ILE A 180 -3.18 16.51 -3.81
CA ILE A 180 -3.59 15.45 -4.73
C ILE A 180 -3.32 14.07 -4.16
N ALA A 181 -2.24 13.86 -3.40
CA ALA A 181 -1.97 12.57 -2.72
C ALA A 181 -3.13 12.18 -1.81
N ALA A 182 -3.65 13.11 -1.00
CA ALA A 182 -4.79 12.84 -0.13
C ALA A 182 -6.07 12.46 -0.90
N ILE A 183 -6.34 13.12 -2.02
CA ILE A 183 -7.50 12.78 -2.86
C ILE A 183 -7.30 11.42 -3.53
N VAL A 184 -6.12 11.19 -4.09
CA VAL A 184 -5.74 9.96 -4.80
C VAL A 184 -5.71 8.76 -3.87
N ASN A 185 -5.31 8.93 -2.61
CA ASN A 185 -5.37 7.87 -1.59
C ASN A 185 -6.82 7.50 -1.27
N ARG A 186 -7.72 8.49 -1.14
CA ARG A 186 -9.16 8.21 -0.98
C ARG A 186 -9.77 7.54 -2.21
N ILE A 187 -9.42 7.96 -3.43
CA ILE A 187 -9.82 7.26 -4.68
C ILE A 187 -9.37 5.80 -4.61
N TYR A 188 -8.11 5.60 -4.26
CA TYR A 188 -7.48 4.29 -4.19
C TYR A 188 -8.16 3.37 -3.17
N GLN A 189 -8.51 3.89 -2.00
CA GLN A 189 -9.27 3.20 -0.96
C GLN A 189 -10.73 2.99 -1.34
N SER A 190 -11.36 3.95 -2.04
CA SER A 190 -12.78 3.86 -2.45
C SER A 190 -13.07 2.72 -3.43
N LEU A 191 -12.03 2.10 -3.97
CA LEU A 191 -12.18 0.90 -4.78
C LEU A 191 -12.52 -0.33 -3.94
N ASP A 192 -12.36 -0.30 -2.62
CA ASP A 192 -12.66 -1.41 -1.70
C ASP A 192 -14.11 -1.92 -1.80
N PRO A 193 -14.35 -3.22 -1.55
CA PRO A 193 -15.60 -3.85 -1.96
C PRO A 193 -16.83 -3.18 -1.36
N VAL A 194 -17.92 -3.16 -2.14
CA VAL A 194 -19.19 -2.53 -1.79
C VAL A 194 -19.64 -2.94 -0.39
N ILE A 195 -20.03 -1.97 0.41
CA ILE A 195 -20.53 -2.16 1.78
C ILE A 195 -21.66 -3.20 1.75
N PRO A 196 -21.58 -4.27 2.55
CA PRO A 196 -22.66 -5.24 2.62
C PRO A 196 -23.90 -4.65 3.27
N THR A 197 -25.07 -4.86 2.68
CA THR A 197 -26.32 -4.22 3.13
C THR A 197 -27.39 -5.20 3.61
N ASP A 198 -27.22 -6.52 3.40
CA ASP A 198 -28.22 -7.52 3.76
C ASP A 198 -27.68 -8.52 4.78
N PRO A 199 -27.81 -8.25 6.09
CA PRO A 199 -27.42 -9.18 7.14
C PRO A 199 -28.31 -10.43 7.24
N GLU A 200 -29.43 -10.48 6.51
CA GLU A 200 -30.38 -11.60 6.53
C GLU A 200 -30.16 -12.58 5.36
N GLN A 201 -29.19 -12.32 4.48
CA GLN A 201 -28.86 -13.24 3.39
C GLN A 201 -28.50 -14.62 3.96
N ASP A 202 -28.99 -15.69 3.32
CA ASP A 202 -28.60 -17.06 3.66
C ASP A 202 -27.08 -17.24 3.43
N PRO A 203 -26.28 -17.56 4.48
CA PRO A 203 -24.85 -17.78 4.34
C PRO A 203 -24.49 -18.85 3.30
N ALA A 204 -25.37 -19.83 3.05
CA ALA A 204 -25.14 -20.88 2.07
C ALA A 204 -25.14 -20.36 0.62
N GLU A 205 -25.69 -19.19 0.36
CA GLU A 205 -25.65 -18.52 -0.95
C GLU A 205 -24.35 -17.75 -1.17
N ILE A 206 -23.58 -17.50 -0.11
CA ILE A 206 -22.29 -16.81 -0.19
C ILE A 206 -21.18 -17.84 -0.39
N THR A 207 -20.78 -18.03 -1.64
CA THR A 207 -19.62 -18.86 -1.97
C THR A 207 -18.33 -18.08 -1.73
N LEU A 208 -17.42 -18.68 -0.97
CA LEU A 208 -16.07 -18.16 -0.68
C LEU A 208 -15.02 -19.22 -1.01
N ARG A 209 -13.85 -18.76 -1.46
CA ARG A 209 -12.61 -19.55 -1.49
C ARG A 209 -11.91 -19.55 -0.14
N THR A 210 -12.03 -18.45 0.59
CA THR A 210 -11.51 -18.26 1.95
C THR A 210 -12.04 -19.36 2.85
N THR A 211 -11.12 -20.03 3.54
CA THR A 211 -11.49 -21.21 4.33
C THR A 211 -12.17 -20.81 5.65
N GLU A 212 -13.00 -21.71 6.21
CA GLU A 212 -13.61 -21.50 7.53
C GLU A 212 -12.59 -21.20 8.65
N PRO A 213 -11.42 -21.89 8.73
CA PRO A 213 -10.36 -21.49 9.65
C PRO A 213 -9.90 -20.03 9.52
N MET A 214 -9.84 -19.49 8.30
CA MET A 214 -9.50 -18.08 8.10
C MET A 214 -10.64 -17.13 8.47
N ILE A 215 -11.89 -17.52 8.21
CA ILE A 215 -13.05 -16.73 8.64
C ILE A 215 -13.05 -16.62 10.17
N ASP A 216 -12.83 -17.72 10.89
CA ASP A 216 -12.71 -17.73 12.35
C ASP A 216 -11.50 -16.93 12.85
N PHE A 217 -10.37 -17.02 12.14
CA PHE A 217 -9.20 -16.19 12.42
C PHE A 217 -9.53 -14.70 12.34
N ILE A 218 -10.18 -14.24 11.25
CA ILE A 218 -10.56 -12.84 11.06
C ILE A 218 -11.53 -12.41 12.16
N LYS A 219 -12.58 -13.19 12.46
CA LYS A 219 -13.51 -12.89 13.56
C LYS A 219 -12.81 -12.70 14.90
N GLN A 220 -11.80 -13.51 15.21
CA GLN A 220 -11.02 -13.37 16.44
C GLN A 220 -10.19 -12.08 16.44
N LYS A 221 -9.67 -11.63 15.28
CA LYS A 221 -8.91 -10.39 15.18
C LYS A 221 -9.78 -9.15 15.26
N GLU A 222 -10.95 -9.16 14.62
CA GLU A 222 -11.85 -8.02 14.58
C GLU A 222 -12.67 -7.88 15.87
N GLY A 223 -13.07 -9.01 16.46
CA GLY A 223 -14.00 -9.04 17.58
C GLY A 223 -15.43 -8.71 17.17
N PHE A 224 -16.41 -9.22 17.92
CA PHE A 224 -17.82 -8.95 17.64
C PHE A 224 -18.28 -7.65 18.30
N GLN A 225 -18.89 -6.78 17.51
CA GLN A 225 -19.45 -5.50 17.91
C GLN A 225 -20.96 -5.47 17.58
N GLU A 226 -21.81 -5.62 18.60
CA GLU A 226 -23.28 -5.68 18.43
C GLU A 226 -23.87 -4.42 17.78
N LYS A 227 -23.31 -3.24 18.07
CA LYS A 227 -23.85 -1.93 17.67
C LYS A 227 -22.81 -1.09 16.94
N ALA A 228 -23.29 -0.33 15.94
CA ALA A 228 -22.48 0.60 15.18
C ALA A 228 -21.60 1.48 16.10
N ALA A 229 -20.30 1.48 15.86
CA ALA A 229 -19.32 2.23 16.61
C ALA A 229 -18.34 2.93 15.67
N TRP A 230 -17.87 4.11 16.05
CA TRP A 230 -16.86 4.84 15.29
C TRP A 230 -15.49 4.18 15.50
N ASP A 231 -14.81 3.76 14.43
CA ASP A 231 -13.53 3.05 14.45
C ASP A 231 -12.34 3.93 14.02
N TYR A 232 -12.46 5.25 14.22
CA TYR A 232 -11.48 6.27 13.85
C TYR A 232 -11.40 6.61 12.35
N ALA A 233 -12.06 5.83 11.48
CA ALA A 233 -12.18 6.14 10.05
C ALA A 233 -13.64 6.17 9.57
N GLN A 234 -14.47 5.25 10.07
CA GLN A 234 -15.87 5.07 9.68
C GLN A 234 -16.71 4.56 10.85
N TYR A 235 -18.01 4.39 10.64
CA TYR A 235 -18.85 3.61 11.54
C TYR A 235 -18.80 2.14 11.11
N SER A 236 -18.58 1.25 12.07
CA SER A 236 -18.44 -0.19 11.85
C SER A 236 -19.28 -1.00 12.83
N ILE A 237 -19.69 -2.21 12.42
CA ILE A 237 -20.53 -3.14 13.19
C ILE A 237 -20.11 -4.59 12.93
N GLY A 238 -20.51 -5.51 13.80
CA GLY A 238 -20.22 -6.94 13.65
C GLY A 238 -18.73 -7.20 13.78
N TYR A 239 -18.15 -7.85 12.78
CA TYR A 239 -16.71 -8.12 12.70
C TYR A 239 -15.99 -7.06 11.85
N GLY A 240 -16.25 -5.78 12.11
CA GLY A 240 -15.60 -4.66 11.40
C GLY A 240 -16.22 -4.27 10.06
N SER A 241 -17.48 -4.63 9.81
CA SER A 241 -18.19 -4.24 8.59
C SER A 241 -18.65 -2.78 8.65
N ALA A 242 -18.36 -2.00 7.60
CA ALA A 242 -18.80 -0.62 7.50
C ALA A 242 -20.34 -0.50 7.55
N CYS A 243 -20.85 0.53 8.22
CA CYS A 243 -22.28 0.82 8.30
C CYS A 243 -22.55 2.32 8.54
N GLY A 244 -23.79 2.74 8.37
CA GLY A 244 -24.26 4.04 8.84
C GLY A 244 -24.41 4.07 10.36
N LYS A 245 -24.14 5.24 10.98
CA LYS A 245 -24.24 5.46 12.43
C LYS A 245 -25.54 4.91 13.06
N ASP A 246 -26.66 5.11 12.38
CA ASP A 246 -28.01 4.77 12.86
C ASP A 246 -28.67 3.66 12.01
N GLU A 247 -27.89 2.94 11.19
CA GLU A 247 -28.40 1.91 10.26
C GLU A 247 -28.93 0.67 11.00
N TYR A 248 -28.28 0.30 12.11
CA TYR A 248 -28.66 -0.84 12.96
C TYR A 248 -29.01 -0.35 14.37
N PRO A 249 -30.16 0.33 14.56
CA PRO A 249 -30.51 0.94 15.85
C PRO A 249 -30.70 -0.07 16.98
N ASN A 250 -31.03 -1.31 16.63
CA ASN A 250 -31.19 -2.43 17.57
C ASN A 250 -29.95 -3.34 17.64
N GLY A 251 -28.88 -3.00 16.93
CA GLY A 251 -27.73 -3.86 16.74
C GLY A 251 -28.00 -5.06 15.83
N ILE A 252 -27.00 -5.93 15.74
CA ILE A 252 -27.03 -7.20 15.00
C ILE A 252 -26.55 -8.36 15.89
N THR A 253 -26.85 -9.59 15.49
CA THR A 253 -26.37 -10.83 16.12
C THR A 253 -25.03 -11.27 15.51
N GLU A 254 -24.32 -12.20 16.18
CA GLU A 254 -23.10 -12.80 15.61
C GLU A 254 -23.36 -13.52 14.28
N ALA A 255 -24.54 -14.12 14.10
CA ALA A 255 -24.92 -14.77 12.84
C ALA A 255 -25.11 -13.75 11.70
N GLN A 256 -25.77 -12.63 11.98
CA GLN A 256 -25.89 -11.53 11.03
C GLN A 256 -24.52 -10.88 10.73
N ALA A 257 -23.66 -10.76 11.74
CA ALA A 257 -22.29 -10.26 11.55
C ALA A 257 -21.43 -11.21 10.70
N ASP A 258 -21.60 -12.52 10.83
CA ASP A 258 -20.95 -13.52 9.97
C ASP A 258 -21.37 -13.36 8.51
N VAL A 259 -22.67 -13.12 8.24
CA VAL A 259 -23.18 -12.84 6.89
C VAL A 259 -22.49 -11.61 6.29
N LEU A 260 -22.48 -10.49 7.03
CA LEU A 260 -21.84 -9.24 6.57
C LEU A 260 -20.35 -9.43 6.31
N LEU A 261 -19.63 -10.14 7.20
CA LEU A 261 -18.23 -10.49 7.02
C LEU A 261 -18.03 -11.29 5.73
N ARG A 262 -18.80 -12.35 5.51
CA ARG A 262 -18.69 -13.20 4.30
C ARG A 262 -18.94 -12.41 3.03
N GLN A 263 -19.90 -11.49 3.03
CA GLN A 263 -20.15 -10.60 1.88
C GLN A 263 -18.94 -9.69 1.60
N MET A 264 -18.30 -9.12 2.63
CA MET A 264 -17.06 -8.34 2.45
C MET A 264 -15.91 -9.19 1.91
N LEU A 265 -15.72 -10.39 2.47
CA LEU A 265 -14.68 -11.32 2.01
C LEU A 265 -14.88 -11.66 0.54
N GLN A 266 -16.10 -11.92 0.08
CA GLN A 266 -16.38 -12.18 -1.34
C GLN A 266 -15.94 -11.01 -2.24
N GLY A 267 -16.06 -9.78 -1.74
CA GLY A 267 -15.57 -8.59 -2.41
C GLY A 267 -14.05 -8.54 -2.51
N PHE A 268 -13.33 -8.86 -1.44
CA PHE A 268 -11.87 -8.96 -1.43
C PHE A 268 -11.35 -10.13 -2.27
N GLU A 269 -12.07 -11.26 -2.29
CA GLU A 269 -11.76 -12.42 -3.13
C GLU A 269 -11.79 -12.06 -4.61
N LYS A 270 -12.84 -11.37 -5.07
CA LYS A 270 -12.91 -10.90 -6.47
C LYS A 270 -11.69 -10.10 -6.88
N LYS A 271 -11.19 -9.25 -5.98
CA LYS A 271 -9.99 -8.44 -6.22
C LYS A 271 -8.71 -9.26 -6.21
N LEU A 272 -8.53 -10.11 -5.21
CA LEU A 272 -7.37 -10.98 -5.12
C LEU A 272 -7.33 -11.92 -6.32
N ASP A 273 -8.45 -12.54 -6.70
CA ASP A 273 -8.57 -13.40 -7.88
C ASP A 273 -8.23 -12.67 -9.18
N SER A 274 -8.65 -11.41 -9.32
CA SER A 274 -8.30 -10.57 -10.47
C SER A 274 -6.79 -10.32 -10.51
N PHE A 275 -6.19 -9.90 -9.39
CA PHE A 275 -4.76 -9.72 -9.26
C PHE A 275 -3.97 -11.01 -9.59
N LEU A 276 -4.39 -12.15 -9.05
CA LEU A 276 -3.74 -13.44 -9.29
C LEU A 276 -3.85 -13.86 -10.76
N THR A 277 -5.02 -13.66 -11.36
CA THR A 277 -5.28 -14.00 -12.78
C THR A 277 -4.45 -13.12 -13.71
N GLU A 278 -4.46 -11.80 -13.52
CA GLU A 278 -3.71 -10.84 -14.33
C GLU A 278 -2.20 -11.10 -14.29
N ASN A 279 -1.69 -11.59 -13.17
CA ASN A 279 -0.27 -11.83 -12.96
C ASN A 279 0.12 -13.31 -13.06
N SER A 280 -0.80 -14.20 -13.45
CA SER A 280 -0.58 -15.65 -13.57
C SER A 280 -0.02 -16.31 -12.30
N ILE A 281 -0.46 -15.85 -11.12
CA ILE A 281 -0.02 -16.33 -9.82
C ILE A 281 -0.97 -17.44 -9.34
N SER A 282 -0.42 -18.54 -8.84
CA SER A 282 -1.17 -19.61 -8.19
C SER A 282 -0.77 -19.70 -6.72
N LEU A 283 -1.77 -19.69 -5.84
CA LEU A 283 -1.58 -19.78 -4.39
C LEU A 283 -2.23 -21.04 -3.84
N SER A 284 -1.63 -21.62 -2.80
CA SER A 284 -2.31 -22.58 -1.93
C SER A 284 -3.42 -21.90 -1.11
N ASP A 285 -4.30 -22.69 -0.50
CA ASP A 285 -5.42 -22.16 0.29
C ASP A 285 -4.94 -21.28 1.45
N ASN A 286 -3.90 -21.70 2.17
CA ASN A 286 -3.35 -20.93 3.28
C ASN A 286 -2.67 -19.62 2.85
N GLN A 287 -2.03 -19.60 1.67
CA GLN A 287 -1.47 -18.37 1.11
C GLN A 287 -2.59 -17.39 0.70
N TYR A 288 -3.64 -17.92 0.07
CA TYR A 288 -4.81 -17.14 -0.31
C TYR A 288 -5.50 -16.54 0.92
N ASP A 289 -5.78 -17.38 1.92
CA ASP A 289 -6.38 -17.00 3.19
C ASP A 289 -5.63 -15.86 3.89
N ALA A 290 -4.31 -15.98 4.01
CA ALA A 290 -3.49 -14.96 4.67
C ALA A 290 -3.55 -13.61 3.93
N LEU A 291 -3.57 -13.62 2.58
CA LEU A 291 -3.72 -12.40 1.79
C LEU A 291 -5.13 -11.82 1.84
N ILE A 292 -6.18 -12.64 2.01
CA ILE A 292 -7.53 -12.16 2.29
C ILE A 292 -7.59 -11.49 3.67
N SER A 293 -7.01 -12.08 4.71
CA SER A 293 -6.95 -11.49 6.05
C SER A 293 -6.21 -10.16 6.08
N LEU A 294 -5.08 -10.08 5.37
CA LEU A 294 -4.34 -8.84 5.15
C LEU A 294 -5.24 -7.81 4.45
N SER A 295 -5.84 -8.19 3.32
CA SER A 295 -6.70 -7.29 2.53
C SER A 295 -7.91 -6.79 3.31
N TYR A 296 -8.51 -7.63 4.15
CA TYR A 296 -9.62 -7.24 5.00
C TYR A 296 -9.21 -6.15 5.99
N ASN A 297 -7.97 -6.20 6.49
CA ASN A 297 -7.50 -5.25 7.50
C ASN A 297 -6.99 -3.92 6.94
N ILE A 298 -6.29 -3.96 5.80
CA ILE A 298 -5.59 -2.77 5.26
C ILE A 298 -6.10 -2.37 3.87
N GLY A 299 -7.15 -3.01 3.40
CA GLY A 299 -7.66 -2.86 2.05
C GLY A 299 -6.85 -3.64 1.01
N SER A 300 -7.34 -3.60 -0.22
CA SER A 300 -6.74 -4.34 -1.36
C SER A 300 -5.51 -3.66 -1.97
N GLY A 301 -5.08 -2.55 -1.37
CA GLY A 301 -4.12 -1.66 -1.99
C GLY A 301 -2.77 -2.33 -2.31
N TRP A 302 -2.28 -3.13 -1.38
CA TRP A 302 -0.99 -3.81 -1.51
C TRP A 302 -0.85 -4.57 -2.85
N MET A 303 -1.94 -5.00 -3.51
CA MET A 303 -1.92 -5.70 -4.80
C MET A 303 -1.39 -4.86 -5.99
N LYS A 304 -1.25 -3.54 -5.86
CA LYS A 304 -0.85 -2.68 -7.00
C LYS A 304 0.65 -2.69 -7.27
N ASN A 305 1.42 -1.76 -6.68
CA ASN A 305 2.88 -1.71 -6.83
C ASN A 305 3.65 -1.76 -5.50
N SER A 306 3.05 -2.32 -4.45
CA SER A 306 3.76 -2.56 -3.19
C SER A 306 4.94 -3.53 -3.36
N ALA A 307 5.89 -3.48 -2.42
CA ALA A 307 6.94 -4.48 -2.31
C ALA A 307 6.35 -5.90 -2.31
N LEU A 308 5.30 -6.14 -1.54
CA LEU A 308 4.61 -7.43 -1.48
C LEU A 308 4.08 -7.87 -2.86
N SER A 309 3.42 -6.97 -3.60
CA SER A 309 2.95 -7.30 -4.96
C SER A 309 4.09 -7.60 -5.91
N ALA A 310 5.21 -6.87 -5.83
CA ALA A 310 6.36 -7.09 -6.70
C ALA A 310 7.00 -8.46 -6.44
N LEU A 311 7.14 -8.85 -5.17
CA LEU A 311 7.63 -10.17 -4.79
C LEU A 311 6.68 -11.28 -5.27
N LEU A 312 5.38 -11.14 -5.06
CA LEU A 312 4.41 -12.15 -5.51
C LEU A 312 4.37 -12.30 -7.04
N LYS A 313 4.46 -11.19 -7.79
CA LYS A 313 4.54 -11.19 -9.26
C LYS A 313 5.83 -11.83 -9.77
N SER A 314 6.95 -11.59 -9.09
CA SER A 314 8.23 -12.19 -9.48
C SER A 314 8.26 -13.68 -9.20
N GLY A 315 7.65 -14.13 -8.09
CA GLY A 315 7.77 -15.49 -7.58
C GLY A 315 9.16 -15.83 -7.03
N PHE A 316 10.05 -14.84 -6.96
CA PHE A 316 11.42 -14.97 -6.47
C PHE A 316 11.62 -14.04 -5.28
N TYR A 317 11.59 -14.63 -4.08
CA TYR A 317 11.78 -13.94 -2.82
C TYR A 317 12.22 -14.92 -1.73
N SER A 318 12.95 -14.44 -0.74
CA SER A 318 13.22 -15.17 0.51
C SER A 318 12.04 -15.05 1.49
N THR A 319 12.03 -15.89 2.51
CA THR A 319 11.07 -15.81 3.61
C THR A 319 11.08 -14.41 4.26
N ASN A 320 12.26 -13.85 4.49
CA ASN A 320 12.44 -12.59 5.19
C ASN A 320 12.05 -11.37 4.34
N GLU A 321 12.30 -11.41 3.02
CA GLU A 321 11.83 -10.36 2.10
C GLU A 321 10.30 -10.30 2.09
N LEU A 322 9.64 -11.45 1.99
CA LEU A 322 8.18 -11.52 2.06
C LEU A 322 7.66 -11.07 3.43
N ALA A 323 8.28 -11.55 4.51
CA ALA A 323 7.89 -11.21 5.88
C ALA A 323 7.99 -9.72 6.15
N SER A 324 9.10 -9.09 5.76
CA SER A 324 9.28 -7.65 5.92
C SER A 324 8.35 -6.84 5.01
N ALA A 325 8.05 -7.33 3.80
CA ALA A 325 7.09 -6.67 2.90
C ALA A 325 5.63 -6.71 3.41
N MET A 326 5.22 -7.78 4.10
CA MET A 326 3.93 -7.83 4.81
C MET A 326 3.98 -7.00 6.11
N GLY A 327 5.15 -6.97 6.75
CA GLY A 327 5.38 -6.35 8.06
C GLY A 327 5.29 -4.83 8.12
N ILE A 328 5.40 -4.13 7.00
CA ILE A 328 5.33 -2.65 6.98
C ILE A 328 3.95 -2.10 7.37
N TRP A 329 2.90 -2.91 7.16
CA TRP A 329 1.51 -2.53 7.41
C TRP A 329 1.10 -2.68 8.88
N CYS A 330 1.87 -2.03 9.76
CA CYS A 330 1.72 -2.06 11.22
C CYS A 330 1.52 -0.68 11.87
N HIS A 331 1.33 0.39 11.09
CA HIS A 331 1.25 1.74 11.61
C HIS A 331 -0.20 2.19 11.85
N VAL A 332 -0.44 2.90 12.96
CA VAL A 332 -1.72 3.56 13.25
C VAL A 332 -1.48 5.02 13.64
N LYS A 333 -2.46 5.88 13.34
CA LYS A 333 -2.44 7.28 13.76
C LYS A 333 -2.92 7.42 15.20
N GLU A 334 -2.10 7.96 16.09
CA GLU A 334 -2.53 8.32 17.44
C GLU A 334 -3.22 9.68 17.49
N SER A 335 -3.90 9.97 18.62
CA SER A 335 -4.63 11.24 18.83
C SER A 335 -3.75 12.50 18.72
N GLY A 336 -2.42 12.35 18.84
CA GLY A 336 -1.42 13.41 18.65
C GLY A 336 -1.09 13.70 17.19
N GLY A 337 -1.52 12.85 16.24
CA GLY A 337 -1.22 12.96 14.82
C GLY A 337 -0.03 12.11 14.35
N ASP A 338 0.76 11.57 15.27
CA ASP A 338 1.91 10.70 15.00
C ASP A 338 1.46 9.29 14.58
N TYR A 339 2.21 8.69 13.67
CA TYR A 339 2.06 7.28 13.33
C TYR A 339 3.02 6.45 14.16
N VAL A 340 2.47 5.45 14.83
CA VAL A 340 3.25 4.56 15.67
C VAL A 340 3.06 3.13 15.22
N ILE A 341 4.10 2.33 15.36
CA ILE A 341 4.02 0.89 15.18
C ILE A 341 3.07 0.36 16.25
N HIS A 342 1.93 -0.18 15.82
CA HIS A 342 0.91 -0.75 16.68
C HIS A 342 1.22 -2.22 16.97
N ASP A 343 1.48 -2.55 18.24
CA ASP A 343 1.81 -3.92 18.67
C ASP A 343 0.76 -4.95 18.26
N GLY A 344 -0.53 -4.56 18.23
CA GLY A 344 -1.62 -5.42 17.77
C GLY A 344 -1.53 -5.73 16.27
N LEU A 345 -1.11 -4.77 15.44
CA LEU A 345 -0.93 -5.00 14.00
C LEU A 345 0.32 -5.83 13.73
N VAL A 346 1.42 -5.57 14.45
CA VAL A 346 2.62 -6.42 14.41
C VAL A 346 2.25 -7.87 14.72
N SER A 347 1.50 -8.08 15.80
CA SER A 347 1.02 -9.41 16.20
C SER A 347 0.11 -10.05 15.13
N ARG A 348 -0.73 -9.26 14.46
CA ARG A 348 -1.57 -9.72 13.35
C ARG A 348 -0.73 -10.13 12.14
N ARG A 349 0.23 -9.31 11.69
CA ARG A 349 1.11 -9.63 10.56
C ARG A 349 1.93 -10.88 10.80
N MET A 350 2.48 -11.07 11.99
CA MET A 350 3.18 -12.32 12.34
C MET A 350 2.25 -13.53 12.26
N ALA A 351 0.99 -13.40 12.67
CA ALA A 351 0.01 -14.48 12.60
C ALA A 351 -0.38 -14.80 11.16
N GLU A 352 -0.60 -13.79 10.32
CA GLU A 352 -0.86 -13.97 8.89
C GLU A 352 0.35 -14.59 8.16
N LEU A 353 1.58 -14.20 8.52
CA LEU A 353 2.80 -14.80 7.98
C LEU A 353 2.91 -16.29 8.31
N ARG A 354 2.56 -16.68 9.54
CA ARG A 354 2.50 -18.10 9.95
C ARG A 354 1.46 -18.87 9.13
N VAL A 355 0.31 -18.28 8.85
CA VAL A 355 -0.69 -18.90 7.96
C VAL A 355 -0.13 -19.00 6.55
N PHE A 356 0.42 -17.93 5.99
CA PHE A 356 0.93 -17.88 4.63
C PHE A 356 2.04 -18.92 4.38
N LEU A 357 2.99 -19.03 5.30
CA LEU A 357 4.21 -19.83 5.12
C LEU A 357 4.09 -21.25 5.69
N TYR A 358 3.33 -21.44 6.76
CA TYR A 358 3.29 -22.71 7.50
C TYR A 358 1.88 -23.30 7.66
N ALA A 359 0.84 -22.65 7.13
CA ALA A 359 -0.56 -23.03 7.34
C ALA A 359 -0.93 -23.15 8.84
N ASP A 360 -0.29 -22.36 9.70
CA ASP A 360 -0.53 -22.34 11.14
C ASP A 360 -1.55 -21.26 11.53
N TYR A 361 -2.82 -21.65 11.54
CA TYR A 361 -3.95 -20.80 11.98
C TYR A 361 -4.05 -20.70 13.51
N SER A 362 -3.36 -21.60 14.24
CA SER A 362 -3.44 -21.69 15.69
C SER A 362 -2.50 -20.73 16.42
N GLY A 363 -1.45 -20.25 15.73
CA GLY A 363 -0.41 -19.40 16.32
C GLY A 363 0.53 -20.15 17.26
N SER A 364 0.69 -21.46 17.07
CA SER A 364 1.50 -22.33 17.93
C SER A 364 3.01 -22.19 17.70
N SER A 365 3.43 -21.60 16.58
CA SER A 365 4.83 -21.43 16.21
C SER A 365 5.41 -20.09 16.67
N ASP A 366 6.68 -20.09 17.12
CA ASP A 366 7.45 -18.86 17.38
C ASP A 366 7.88 -18.11 16.10
N GLY A 367 7.35 -18.51 14.93
CA GLY A 367 8.01 -18.49 13.61
C GLY A 367 8.64 -17.19 13.09
N PHE A 368 8.42 -16.04 13.72
CA PHE A 368 9.01 -14.76 13.32
C PHE A 368 9.46 -13.95 14.53
N TYR A 369 10.46 -13.10 14.32
CA TYR A 369 10.81 -12.00 15.21
C TYR A 369 10.76 -10.68 14.45
N TRP A 370 10.34 -9.61 15.12
CA TRP A 370 10.40 -8.26 14.58
C TRP A 370 11.64 -7.52 15.06
N VAL A 371 12.15 -6.63 14.22
CA VAL A 371 13.18 -5.65 14.58
C VAL A 371 12.63 -4.26 14.31
N ARG A 372 12.60 -3.40 15.33
CA ARG A 372 12.25 -1.98 15.23
C ARG A 372 13.51 -1.15 15.11
N PHE A 373 13.60 -0.34 14.07
CA PHE A 373 14.74 0.52 13.79
C PHE A 373 14.40 1.94 14.19
N VAL A 374 15.00 2.44 15.26
CA VAL A 374 14.75 3.79 15.76
C VAL A 374 15.78 4.75 15.17
N GLN A 375 15.28 5.73 14.43
CA GLN A 375 16.06 6.86 13.96
C GLN A 375 16.31 7.83 15.14
N THR A 376 17.50 8.42 15.19
CA THR A 376 17.81 9.50 16.13
C THR A 376 17.53 10.86 15.46
N GLU A 377 17.74 12.00 16.11
CA GLU A 377 17.49 13.33 15.49
C GLU A 377 18.27 13.56 14.17
N LYS A 378 19.19 12.67 13.82
CA LYS A 378 20.11 12.73 12.69
C LYS A 378 19.87 11.55 11.73
N GLY A 379 20.05 11.81 10.44
CA GLY A 379 19.89 10.84 9.36
C GLY A 379 18.44 10.49 9.05
N ASP A 380 18.23 9.52 8.16
CA ASP A 380 16.99 8.88 7.72
C ASP A 380 17.19 7.34 7.78
N ARG A 381 16.12 6.57 7.99
CA ARG A 381 16.14 5.09 7.98
C ARG A 381 15.48 4.53 6.72
N ALA A 382 15.93 3.36 6.25
CA ALA A 382 15.24 2.62 5.20
C ALA A 382 13.89 2.10 5.71
N ARG A 383 13.88 1.27 6.76
CA ARG A 383 12.66 0.83 7.45
C ARG A 383 12.69 1.20 8.91
N ASP A 384 11.49 1.32 9.47
CA ASP A 384 11.22 1.44 10.90
C ASP A 384 10.88 0.09 11.55
N ILE A 385 10.44 -0.89 10.76
CA ILE A 385 10.20 -2.27 11.20
C ILE A 385 10.55 -3.30 10.11
N ALA A 386 11.10 -4.45 10.54
CA ALA A 386 11.30 -5.63 9.69
C ALA A 386 10.96 -6.91 10.45
N PHE A 387 10.71 -7.99 9.69
CA PHE A 387 10.29 -9.29 10.22
C PHE A 387 11.18 -10.38 9.64
N TYR A 388 11.69 -11.24 10.51
CA TYR A 388 12.64 -12.28 10.16
C TYR A 388 12.19 -13.62 10.71
N GLU A 389 12.33 -14.68 9.91
CA GLU A 389 12.05 -16.05 10.33
C GLU A 389 12.94 -16.43 11.51
N ALA A 390 12.38 -17.10 12.52
CA ALA A 390 13.12 -17.49 13.71
C ALA A 390 14.37 -18.33 13.36
N GLY A 391 15.54 -17.91 13.84
CA GLY A 391 16.84 -18.53 13.55
C GLY A 391 17.46 -18.16 12.21
N SER A 392 16.81 -17.33 11.39
CA SER A 392 17.38 -16.80 10.15
C SER A 392 18.36 -15.65 10.41
N THR A 393 19.18 -15.33 9.42
CA THR A 393 19.98 -14.10 9.43
C THR A 393 19.11 -12.88 9.11
N TYR A 394 19.49 -11.70 9.59
CA TYR A 394 18.91 -10.42 9.19
C TYR A 394 19.28 -10.06 7.74
N ASP A 395 18.67 -10.78 6.81
CA ASP A 395 18.81 -10.60 5.36
C ASP A 395 17.40 -10.47 4.74
N PRO A 396 17.08 -9.36 4.06
CA PRO A 396 17.94 -8.19 3.86
C PRO A 396 18.21 -7.44 5.18
N SER A 397 19.40 -6.87 5.31
CA SER A 397 19.67 -5.84 6.32
C SER A 397 19.07 -4.51 5.85
N PHE A 398 18.58 -3.71 6.78
CA PHE A 398 18.05 -2.37 6.50
C PHE A 398 18.99 -1.33 7.08
N ASP A 399 19.49 -0.44 6.23
CA ASP A 399 20.48 0.57 6.62
C ASP A 399 19.81 1.90 7.02
N ALA A 400 20.60 2.79 7.63
CA ALA A 400 20.28 4.19 7.81
C ALA A 400 21.29 5.06 7.05
N THR A 401 20.84 6.22 6.58
CA THR A 401 21.67 7.17 5.80
C THR A 401 21.60 8.56 6.40
N SER A 402 22.64 9.38 6.20
CA SER A 402 22.64 10.79 6.61
C SER A 402 23.42 11.60 5.60
N ASN A 403 23.01 12.85 5.39
CA ASN A 403 23.72 13.78 4.51
C ASN A 403 24.93 14.45 5.19
N THR A 404 25.07 14.30 6.50
CA THR A 404 26.08 15.02 7.31
C THR A 404 26.90 14.13 8.23
N GLU A 405 26.57 12.84 8.33
CA GLU A 405 27.17 11.93 9.31
C GLU A 405 27.33 10.51 8.75
N VAL A 406 28.35 9.80 9.22
CA VAL A 406 28.58 8.38 8.90
C VAL A 406 27.72 7.51 9.80
N PHE A 407 26.99 6.57 9.20
CA PHE A 407 26.28 5.53 9.93
C PHE A 407 27.27 4.51 10.55
N LEU A 408 27.26 4.39 11.88
CA LEU A 408 28.13 3.47 12.62
C LEU A 408 27.52 2.07 12.78
N GLY A 409 26.23 1.93 12.49
CA GLY A 409 25.48 0.69 12.64
C GLY A 409 24.31 0.81 13.61
N TRP A 410 23.62 -0.31 13.78
CA TRP A 410 22.50 -0.46 14.70
C TRP A 410 22.97 -0.88 16.07
N TYR A 411 22.54 -0.18 17.11
CA TYR A 411 22.90 -0.47 18.49
C TYR A 411 21.69 -0.92 19.29
N THR A 412 21.90 -1.84 20.22
CA THR A 412 20.86 -2.29 21.16
C THR A 412 20.47 -1.17 22.12
N GLU A 413 19.37 -1.34 22.85
CA GLU A 413 18.96 -0.44 23.93
C GLU A 413 20.05 -0.29 25.02
N SER A 414 20.88 -1.33 25.23
CA SER A 414 22.03 -1.27 26.15
C SER A 414 23.24 -0.50 25.61
N GLY A 415 23.19 -0.03 24.35
CA GLY A 415 24.28 0.71 23.71
C GLY A 415 25.37 -0.18 23.13
N GLU A 416 25.10 -1.47 22.88
CA GLU A 416 26.05 -2.39 22.24
C GLU A 416 25.78 -2.48 20.74
N LEU A 417 26.84 -2.53 19.92
CA LEU A 417 26.69 -2.70 18.47
C LEU A 417 26.04 -4.06 18.18
N LEU A 418 25.03 -4.07 17.30
CA LEU A 418 24.39 -5.29 16.83
C LEU A 418 25.36 -6.09 15.94
N THR A 419 26.09 -7.01 16.55
CA THR A 419 27.01 -7.91 15.84
C THR A 419 26.45 -9.31 15.63
N ASP A 420 25.50 -9.75 16.46
CA ASP A 420 24.74 -10.98 16.21
C ASP A 420 23.60 -10.66 15.24
N LEU A 421 23.71 -11.17 14.03
CA LEU A 421 22.77 -10.93 12.95
C LEU A 421 21.74 -12.06 12.83
N THR A 422 21.49 -12.81 13.90
CA THR A 422 20.54 -13.92 13.92
C THR A 422 19.24 -13.51 14.62
N ALA A 423 18.10 -13.75 13.98
CA ALA A 423 16.78 -13.50 14.53
C ALA A 423 16.43 -14.51 15.63
N THR A 424 16.73 -14.17 16.89
CA THR A 424 16.48 -15.03 18.07
C THR A 424 15.53 -14.41 19.09
N GLU A 425 15.26 -13.12 18.96
CA GLU A 425 14.34 -12.36 19.81
C GLU A 425 13.79 -11.14 19.06
N ASN A 426 12.68 -10.61 19.56
CA ASN A 426 12.19 -9.30 19.15
C ASN A 426 13.10 -8.21 19.70
N ARG A 427 13.48 -7.22 18.88
CA ARG A 427 14.42 -6.19 19.32
C ARG A 427 14.08 -4.80 18.81
N THR A 428 14.42 -3.80 19.60
CA THR A 428 14.52 -2.41 19.16
C THR A 428 15.99 -2.04 19.07
N VAL A 429 16.38 -1.43 17.96
CA VAL A 429 17.75 -0.99 17.70
C VAL A 429 17.77 0.48 17.29
N TYR A 430 18.86 1.17 17.61
CA TYR A 430 19.00 2.62 17.45
C TYR A 430 20.15 2.94 16.52
N ALA A 431 19.92 3.85 15.57
CA ALA A 431 20.99 4.30 14.67
C ALA A 431 22.01 5.13 15.45
N GLN A 432 23.29 4.78 15.32
CA GLN A 432 24.41 5.59 15.83
C GLN A 432 25.20 6.21 14.68
N TRP A 433 25.72 7.40 14.95
CA TRP A 433 26.31 8.27 13.93
C TRP A 433 27.62 8.90 14.40
N GLU A 434 28.53 9.16 13.46
CA GLU A 434 29.75 9.95 13.68
C GLU A 434 29.77 11.15 12.72
N SER A 435 30.21 12.32 13.21
CA SER A 435 30.31 13.53 12.39
C SER A 435 31.32 13.34 11.25
N ASP A 436 30.91 13.64 10.01
CA ASP A 436 31.81 13.61 8.83
C ASP A 436 32.93 14.66 8.91
N PHE A 437 32.79 15.63 9.80
CA PHE A 437 33.77 16.70 10.01
C PHE A 437 34.70 16.34 11.17
N TYR A 438 35.95 16.02 10.84
CA TYR A 438 37.06 16.15 11.78
C TYR A 438 37.25 17.64 12.07
N ASP A 439 36.98 18.08 13.29
CA ASP A 439 37.42 19.39 13.80
C ASP A 439 38.95 19.49 13.87
#